data_AF-A0A433HWY1-F1
#
_entry.id   AF-A0A433HWY1-F1
#
_cell.length_a   1.000
_cell.length_b   1.000
_cell.length_c   1.000
_cell.angle_alpha   90.00
_cell.angle_beta   90.00
_cell.angle_gamma   90.00
#
_symmetry.space_group_name_H-M   'P 1'
#
loop_
_entity.id
_entity.type
_entity.pdbx_description
1 polymer ?
#
loop_
_entity_poly.entity_id
_entity_poly.type
_entity_poly.pdbx_seq_one_letter_code
_entity_poly.pdbx_strand_id
1 'polypeptide(L)'
;MKKIAYVILIISIMLAVVCFLLPLGFDVTSHFNFKLKSSSNLVSYLGLLFSLMAVIVSSFAFIIAVKEPNLTLSVLPWMAEEEGPALYVNKDTRKVTMTRPLSSWHFLLHNSGNAAAKYPVVEIIFKNVYFTKDAFEGWQAVHHANAHGWYGFQWTPEDRMIVHPKFPIKLPPMYFDQDYIGDNASVTVTIVADGFNAKSLNMPIKLEFVDFD
;
A
#
# COMPACT_ATOMS: atom_id res chain seq x y z
N MET A 1 3.93 -17.32 5.86
CA MET A 1 3.76 -17.83 4.48
C MET A 1 4.99 -17.63 3.60
N LYS A 2 5.59 -16.43 3.51
CA LYS A 2 6.80 -16.17 2.68
C LYS A 2 7.96 -17.15 2.92
N LYS A 3 8.33 -17.40 4.19
CA LYS A 3 9.40 -18.36 4.55
C LYS A 3 9.12 -19.78 4.03
N ILE A 4 7.88 -20.26 4.15
CA ILE A 4 7.47 -21.60 3.69
C ILE A 4 7.57 -21.69 2.17
N ALA A 5 7.14 -20.64 1.48
CA ALA A 5 7.13 -20.63 0.03
C ALA A 5 8.55 -20.53 -0.57
N TYR A 6 9.48 -19.80 0.07
CA TYR A 6 10.91 -19.85 -0.27
C TYR A 6 11.53 -21.23 -0.03
N VAL A 7 11.16 -21.91 1.05
CA VAL A 7 11.63 -23.27 1.34
C VAL A 7 11.15 -24.24 0.26
N ILE A 8 9.90 -24.15 -0.18
CA ILE A 8 9.37 -24.97 -1.28
C ILE A 8 10.15 -24.70 -2.58
N LEU A 9 10.40 -23.43 -2.91
CA LEU A 9 11.19 -23.07 -4.10
C LEU A 9 12.60 -23.68 -4.06
N ILE A 10 13.29 -23.60 -2.92
CA ILE A 10 14.63 -24.17 -2.73
C ILE A 10 14.59 -25.69 -2.91
N ILE A 11 13.59 -26.36 -2.33
CA ILE A 11 13.42 -27.82 -2.47
C ILE A 11 13.18 -28.20 -3.93
N SER A 12 12.33 -27.46 -4.67
CA SER A 12 12.06 -27.73 -6.08
C SER A 12 13.29 -27.55 -6.95
N ILE A 13 14.11 -26.52 -6.69
CA ILE A 13 15.39 -26.31 -7.40
C ILE A 13 16.37 -27.45 -7.09
N MET A 14 16.50 -27.82 -5.82
CA MET A 14 17.37 -28.93 -5.39
C MET A 14 16.95 -30.25 -6.05
N LEU A 15 15.65 -30.54 -6.12
CA LEU A 15 15.12 -31.75 -6.76
C LEU A 15 15.43 -31.75 -8.26
N ALA A 16 15.28 -30.62 -8.94
CA ALA A 16 15.58 -30.48 -10.37
C ALA A 16 17.08 -30.69 -10.65
N VAL A 17 17.97 -30.15 -9.81
CA VAL A 17 19.42 -30.36 -9.92
C VAL A 17 19.80 -31.82 -9.70
N VAL A 18 19.23 -32.48 -8.70
CA VAL A 18 19.47 -33.92 -8.44
C VAL A 18 18.99 -34.77 -9.63
N CYS A 19 17.79 -34.52 -10.16
CA CYS A 19 17.27 -35.22 -11.33
C CYS A 19 18.10 -34.96 -12.60
N PHE A 20 18.74 -33.80 -12.72
CA PHE A 20 19.64 -33.49 -13.84
C PHE A 20 21.00 -34.19 -13.71
N LEU A 21 21.52 -34.35 -12.50
CA LEU A 21 22.84 -34.95 -12.24
C LEU A 21 22.82 -36.49 -12.16
N LEU A 22 21.73 -37.10 -11.71
CA LEU A 22 21.59 -38.56 -11.63
C LEU A 22 21.87 -39.32 -12.95
N PRO A 23 21.35 -38.90 -14.11
CA PRO A 23 21.64 -39.58 -15.38
C PRO A 23 23.07 -39.33 -15.92
N LEU A 24 23.84 -38.40 -15.35
CA LEU A 24 25.25 -38.20 -15.69
C LEU A 24 26.19 -39.17 -14.94
N GLY A 25 25.76 -39.75 -13.82
CA GLY A 25 26.55 -40.64 -12.97
C GLY A 25 26.34 -42.14 -13.20
N PHE A 26 25.30 -42.55 -13.92
CA PHE A 26 24.94 -43.95 -14.14
C PHE A 26 24.82 -44.27 -15.64
N ASP A 27 25.94 -44.34 -16.36
CA ASP A 27 26.00 -45.03 -17.66
C ASP A 27 26.65 -46.41 -17.48
N VAL A 28 25.95 -47.28 -16.75
CA VAL A 28 26.31 -48.69 -16.62
C VAL A 28 25.07 -49.50 -17.01
N THR A 29 24.83 -49.65 -18.33
CA THR A 29 24.48 -50.94 -18.97
C THR A 29 24.04 -50.80 -20.44
N SER A 30 24.52 -51.81 -21.20
CA SER A 30 23.99 -52.41 -22.43
C SER A 30 24.31 -51.78 -23.79
N HIS A 31 25.20 -52.50 -24.48
CA HIS A 31 25.24 -52.65 -25.94
C HIS A 31 23.91 -53.22 -26.44
N PHE A 32 22.99 -52.41 -26.95
CA PHE A 32 22.06 -52.77 -28.02
C PHE A 32 21.44 -51.47 -28.60
N ASN A 33 21.63 -51.24 -29.91
CA ASN A 33 21.16 -50.10 -30.70
C ASN A 33 21.70 -48.69 -30.36
N PHE A 34 22.90 -48.39 -30.86
CA PHE A 34 23.54 -47.06 -30.80
C PHE A 34 22.65 -45.90 -31.30
N LYS A 35 21.83 -46.13 -32.35
CA LYS A 35 20.90 -45.10 -32.88
C LYS A 35 19.69 -44.86 -31.96
N LEU A 36 19.06 -45.90 -31.42
CA LEU A 36 17.94 -45.75 -30.47
C LEU A 36 18.40 -45.19 -29.12
N LYS A 37 19.59 -45.60 -28.64
CA LYS A 37 20.21 -45.02 -27.44
C LYS A 37 20.55 -43.54 -27.65
N SER A 38 21.09 -43.17 -28.81
CA SER A 38 21.38 -41.77 -29.16
C SER A 38 20.11 -40.90 -29.26
N SER A 39 19.05 -41.37 -29.93
CA SER A 39 17.77 -40.65 -30.00
C SER A 39 17.07 -40.56 -28.64
N SER A 40 17.09 -41.63 -27.84
CA SER A 40 16.54 -41.64 -26.47
C SER A 40 17.28 -40.68 -25.54
N ASN A 41 18.62 -40.67 -25.61
CA ASN A 41 19.46 -39.74 -24.85
C ASN A 41 19.20 -38.29 -25.28
N LEU A 42 19.05 -38.03 -26.58
CA LEU A 42 18.74 -36.69 -27.10
C LEU A 42 17.37 -36.20 -26.60
N VAL A 43 16.34 -37.05 -26.65
CA VAL A 43 15.02 -36.73 -26.09
C VAL A 43 15.10 -36.50 -24.58
N SER A 44 15.90 -37.29 -23.85
CA SER A 44 16.09 -37.14 -22.42
C SER A 44 16.80 -35.84 -22.06
N TYR A 45 17.86 -35.47 -22.79
CA TYR A 45 18.58 -34.21 -22.59
C TYR A 45 17.72 -32.99 -22.94
N LEU A 46 16.92 -33.07 -24.01
CA LEU A 46 15.96 -32.02 -24.34
C LEU A 46 14.87 -31.91 -23.25
N GLY A 47 14.35 -33.03 -22.75
CA GLY A 47 13.40 -33.05 -21.64
C GLY A 47 13.96 -32.42 -20.36
N LEU A 48 15.23 -32.69 -20.04
CA LEU A 48 15.96 -32.06 -18.93
C LEU A 48 16.15 -30.55 -19.16
N LEU A 49 16.42 -30.11 -20.39
CA LEU A 49 16.55 -28.70 -20.71
C LEU A 49 15.20 -27.96 -20.58
N PHE A 50 14.11 -28.56 -21.05
CA PHE A 50 12.76 -28.01 -20.89
C PHE A 50 12.32 -27.95 -19.42
N SER A 51 12.63 -28.99 -18.63
CA SER A 51 12.30 -28.98 -17.20
C SER A 51 13.09 -27.92 -16.44
N LEU A 52 14.38 -27.73 -16.76
CA LEU A 52 15.18 -26.65 -16.21
C LEU A 52 14.61 -25.27 -16.56
N MET A 53 14.24 -25.05 -17.82
CA MET A 53 13.60 -23.79 -18.26
C MET A 53 12.28 -23.56 -17.53
N ALA A 54 11.45 -24.59 -17.37
CA ALA A 54 10.19 -24.49 -16.63
C ALA A 54 10.42 -24.10 -15.16
N VAL A 55 11.43 -24.67 -14.49
CA VAL A 55 11.79 -24.30 -13.11
C VAL A 55 12.25 -22.84 -13.02
N ILE A 56 13.08 -22.38 -13.98
CA ILE A 56 13.55 -20.99 -14.01
C ILE A 56 12.37 -20.02 -14.20
N VAL A 57 11.51 -20.27 -15.19
CA VAL A 57 10.33 -19.44 -15.45
C VAL A 57 9.39 -19.44 -14.25
N SER A 58 9.12 -20.60 -13.66
CA SER A 58 8.29 -20.73 -12.46
C SER A 58 8.90 -19.97 -11.26
N SER A 59 10.23 -19.99 -11.11
CA SER A 59 10.93 -19.26 -10.05
C SER A 59 10.80 -17.75 -10.22
N PHE A 60 10.96 -17.23 -11.43
CA PHE A 60 10.76 -15.81 -11.72
C PHE A 60 9.31 -15.38 -11.50
N ALA A 61 8.35 -16.18 -12.00
CA ALA A 61 6.93 -15.91 -11.79
C ALA A 61 6.58 -15.88 -10.29
N PHE A 62 7.12 -16.82 -9.52
CA PHE A 62 6.95 -16.87 -8.08
C PHE A 62 7.55 -15.65 -7.37
N ILE A 63 8.78 -15.25 -7.71
CA ILE A 63 9.42 -14.06 -7.14
C ILE A 63 8.59 -12.80 -7.42
N ILE A 64 8.03 -12.68 -8.62
CA ILE A 64 7.17 -11.55 -8.99
C ILE A 64 5.86 -11.59 -8.21
N ALA A 65 5.24 -12.77 -8.05
CA ALA A 65 3.98 -12.94 -7.34
C ALA A 65 4.06 -12.65 -5.83
N VAL A 66 5.22 -12.86 -5.20
CA VAL A 66 5.42 -12.62 -3.76
C VAL A 66 5.73 -11.15 -3.44
N LYS A 67 5.98 -10.31 -4.45
CA LYS A 67 6.16 -8.87 -4.23
C LYS A 67 4.84 -8.25 -3.80
N GLU A 68 4.88 -7.52 -2.70
CA GLU A 68 3.72 -6.81 -2.16
C GLU A 68 3.95 -5.29 -2.26
N PRO A 69 2.88 -4.51 -2.55
CA PRO A 69 2.89 -3.08 -2.35
C PRO A 69 3.04 -2.74 -0.87
N ASN A 70 3.57 -1.55 -0.57
CA ASN A 70 3.60 -1.02 0.79
C ASN A 70 3.22 0.47 0.75
N LEU A 71 1.94 0.74 0.96
CA LEU A 71 1.39 2.07 0.90
C LEU A 71 1.58 2.83 2.22
N THR A 72 1.98 4.09 2.10
CA THR A 72 2.10 5.03 3.23
C THR A 72 1.57 6.38 2.80
N LEU A 73 0.77 7.02 3.66
CA LEU A 73 0.28 8.36 3.43
C LEU A 73 1.10 9.35 4.25
N SER A 74 1.68 10.34 3.58
CA SER A 74 2.29 11.50 4.22
C SER A 74 1.27 12.62 4.26
N VAL A 75 0.97 13.13 5.47
CA VAL A 75 0.12 14.29 5.66
C VAL A 75 1.02 15.51 5.82
N LEU A 76 0.88 16.46 4.90
CA LEU A 76 1.62 17.71 4.89
C LEU A 76 0.63 18.83 5.24
N PRO A 77 0.61 19.31 6.49
CA PRO A 77 -0.15 20.51 6.81
C PRO A 77 0.53 21.68 6.10
N TRP A 78 -0.18 22.36 5.19
CA TRP A 78 0.29 23.61 4.62
C TRP A 78 -0.28 24.76 5.43
N MET A 79 0.63 25.47 6.10
CA MET A 79 0.37 26.76 6.74
C MET A 79 0.99 27.83 5.85
N ALA A 80 0.25 28.92 5.60
CA ALA A 80 0.79 30.07 4.88
C ALA A 80 1.85 30.85 5.70
N GLU A 81 2.10 30.50 6.97
CA GLU A 81 3.10 31.11 7.84
C GLU A 81 3.85 30.06 8.69
N GLU A 82 5.14 30.27 8.89
CA GLU A 82 6.12 29.28 9.41
C GLU A 82 6.01 28.96 10.92
N GLU A 83 5.34 29.76 11.74
CA GLU A 83 5.42 29.63 13.21
C GLU A 83 4.11 29.92 13.96
N GLY A 84 3.04 29.15 13.73
CA GLY A 84 1.87 29.28 14.60
C GLY A 84 0.88 28.12 14.52
N PRO A 85 0.14 27.83 15.60
CA PRO A 85 -0.79 26.71 15.60
C PRO A 85 -2.04 26.97 14.75
N ALA A 86 -2.58 25.87 14.21
CA ALA A 86 -3.58 25.84 13.14
C ALA A 86 -5.01 26.25 13.53
N LEU A 87 -5.30 26.42 14.82
CA LEU A 87 -6.67 26.47 15.34
C LEU A 87 -6.82 27.55 16.41
N TYR A 88 -7.78 28.45 16.22
CA TYR A 88 -8.16 29.42 17.25
C TYR A 88 -9.20 28.81 18.17
N VAL A 89 -8.86 28.69 19.44
CA VAL A 89 -9.76 28.18 20.49
C VAL A 89 -10.16 29.33 21.38
N ASN A 90 -11.48 29.52 21.57
CA ASN A 90 -11.97 30.46 22.54
C ASN A 90 -11.68 29.94 23.96
N LYS A 91 -10.91 30.71 24.74
CA LYS A 91 -10.42 30.34 26.08
C LYS A 91 -11.54 30.03 27.09
N ASP A 92 -12.64 30.78 27.03
CA ASP A 92 -13.74 30.71 28.00
C ASP A 92 -14.68 29.53 27.74
N THR A 93 -14.89 29.19 26.47
CA THR A 93 -15.83 28.14 26.06
C THR A 93 -15.15 26.83 25.69
N ARG A 94 -13.81 26.83 25.53
CA ARG A 94 -13.01 25.73 24.96
C ARG A 94 -13.51 25.25 23.59
N LYS A 95 -14.31 26.06 22.90
CA LYS A 95 -14.82 25.75 21.57
C LYS A 95 -13.82 26.27 20.55
N VAL A 96 -13.39 25.41 19.64
CA VAL A 96 -12.68 25.83 18.44
C VAL A 96 -13.64 26.66 17.61
N THR A 97 -13.32 27.94 17.44
CA THR A 97 -14.23 28.93 16.85
C THR A 97 -13.92 29.16 15.38
N MET A 98 -12.67 28.93 14.97
CA MET A 98 -12.22 29.02 13.59
C MET A 98 -10.87 28.28 13.41
N THR A 99 -10.80 27.39 12.43
CA THR A 99 -9.52 27.07 11.79
C THR A 99 -8.98 28.34 11.13
N ARG A 100 -7.66 28.57 11.12
CA ARG A 100 -7.10 29.74 10.40
C ARG A 100 -7.53 29.69 8.92
N PRO A 101 -8.00 30.81 8.32
CA PRO A 101 -8.31 30.84 6.90
C PRO A 101 -7.09 30.38 6.09
N LEU A 102 -7.34 29.64 5.00
CA LEU A 102 -6.30 29.02 4.14
C LEU A 102 -5.52 27.85 4.78
N SER A 103 -5.99 27.30 5.91
CA SER A 103 -5.44 26.05 6.44
C SER A 103 -5.84 24.87 5.55
N SER A 104 -4.85 24.14 5.03
CA SER A 104 -5.10 22.97 4.19
C SER A 104 -4.19 21.80 4.52
N TRP A 105 -4.69 20.58 4.38
CA TRP A 105 -3.86 19.39 4.40
C TRP A 105 -3.67 18.89 2.97
N HIS A 106 -2.41 18.65 2.64
CA HIS A 106 -2.03 17.93 1.44
C HIS A 106 -1.64 16.51 1.79
N PHE A 107 -1.98 15.59 0.90
CA PHE A 107 -1.72 14.18 1.10
C PHE A 107 -0.86 13.65 -0.04
N LEU A 108 0.23 12.98 0.31
CA LEU A 108 1.06 12.25 -0.64
C LEU A 108 0.96 10.76 -0.34
N LEU A 109 0.43 10.00 -1.30
CA LEU A 109 0.36 8.55 -1.23
C LEU A 109 1.63 7.97 -1.85
N HIS A 110 2.45 7.34 -1.03
CA HIS A 110 3.70 6.70 -1.42
C HIS A 110 3.53 5.20 -1.48
N ASN A 111 4.22 4.55 -2.42
CA ASN A 111 4.43 3.11 -2.42
C ASN A 111 5.93 2.82 -2.25
N SER A 112 6.28 2.37 -1.05
CA SER A 112 7.65 1.94 -0.70
C SER A 112 7.88 0.44 -0.96
N GLY A 113 6.86 -0.27 -1.42
CA GLY A 113 6.92 -1.69 -1.75
C GLY A 113 7.59 -1.95 -3.10
N ASN A 114 7.70 -3.23 -3.45
CA ASN A 114 8.34 -3.68 -4.70
C ASN A 114 7.32 -4.10 -5.77
N ALA A 115 6.02 -4.02 -5.47
CA ALA A 115 4.92 -4.21 -6.42
C ALA A 115 4.04 -2.97 -6.47
N ALA A 116 3.33 -2.77 -7.57
CA ALA A 116 2.37 -1.69 -7.71
C ALA A 116 1.08 -1.99 -6.93
N ALA A 117 0.50 -0.96 -6.31
CA ALA A 117 -0.81 -1.08 -5.66
C ALA A 117 -1.90 -0.65 -6.64
N LYS A 118 -2.96 -1.44 -6.79
CA LYS A 118 -4.07 -1.13 -7.69
C LYS A 118 -5.29 -0.71 -6.88
N TYR A 119 -6.06 0.24 -7.42
CA TYR A 119 -7.31 0.74 -6.83
C TYR A 119 -7.14 1.15 -5.36
N PRO A 120 -6.18 2.05 -5.05
CA PRO A 120 -6.02 2.53 -3.69
C PRO A 120 -7.28 3.29 -3.24
N VAL A 121 -7.76 3.02 -2.04
CA VAL A 121 -8.79 3.79 -1.36
C VAL A 121 -8.17 4.35 -0.08
N VAL A 122 -8.41 5.64 0.16
CA VAL A 122 -7.94 6.32 1.37
C VAL A 122 -9.16 6.86 2.09
N GLU A 123 -9.38 6.38 3.30
CA GLU A 123 -10.44 6.84 4.19
C GLU A 123 -9.80 7.60 5.36
N ILE A 124 -10.37 8.74 5.70
CA ILE A 124 -9.93 9.58 6.82
C ILE A 124 -11.13 9.79 7.72
N ILE A 125 -11.05 9.26 8.94
CA ILE A 125 -12.05 9.41 9.98
C ILE A 125 -11.49 10.33 11.06
N PHE A 126 -12.20 11.42 11.31
CA PHE A 126 -11.88 12.33 12.37
C PHE A 126 -12.72 12.00 13.62
N LYS A 127 -12.04 11.91 14.76
CA LYS A 127 -12.67 11.78 16.06
C LYS A 127 -12.73 13.14 16.71
N ASN A 128 -13.92 13.51 17.20
CA ASN A 128 -14.19 14.81 17.82
C ASN A 128 -13.85 16.01 16.92
N VAL A 129 -13.92 15.83 15.60
CA VAL A 129 -13.85 16.93 14.62
C VAL A 129 -15.04 16.75 13.68
N TYR A 130 -15.76 17.84 13.44
CA TYR A 130 -16.93 17.81 12.58
C TYR A 130 -16.93 18.97 11.58
N PHE A 131 -17.36 18.65 10.36
CA PHE A 131 -17.34 19.51 9.20
C PHE A 131 -18.77 19.79 8.76
N THR A 132 -19.04 21.05 8.43
CA THR A 132 -20.33 21.48 7.87
C THR A 132 -20.42 21.21 6.37
N LYS A 133 -19.27 21.06 5.70
CA LYS A 133 -19.19 20.75 4.27
C LYS A 133 -19.57 19.28 4.02
N ASP A 134 -20.48 19.08 3.07
CA ASP A 134 -20.94 17.75 2.66
C ASP A 134 -19.92 16.97 1.81
N ALA A 135 -18.88 17.64 1.30
CA ALA A 135 -17.78 17.04 0.57
C ALA A 135 -16.57 17.99 0.49
N PHE A 136 -15.36 17.44 0.32
CA PHE A 136 -14.22 18.19 -0.22
C PHE A 136 -14.02 17.79 -1.68
N GLU A 137 -13.36 18.63 -2.48
CA GLU A 137 -13.09 18.31 -3.88
C GLU A 137 -12.29 16.98 -3.98
N GLY A 138 -12.84 16.01 -4.71
CA GLY A 138 -12.28 14.66 -4.83
C GLY A 138 -12.41 13.77 -3.59
N TRP A 139 -13.08 14.21 -2.52
CA TRP A 139 -13.35 13.42 -1.32
C TRP A 139 -14.85 13.30 -1.07
N GLN A 140 -15.33 12.06 -1.02
CA GLN A 140 -16.73 11.78 -0.70
C GLN A 140 -16.92 11.66 0.81
N ALA A 141 -17.92 12.34 1.37
CA ALA A 141 -18.25 12.16 2.79
C ALA A 141 -18.92 10.79 3.01
N VAL A 142 -18.47 10.07 4.04
CA VAL A 142 -18.89 8.68 4.34
C VAL A 142 -19.42 8.50 5.76
N HIS A 143 -19.08 9.41 6.68
CA HIS A 143 -19.55 9.33 8.06
C HIS A 143 -20.14 10.66 8.54
N HIS A 144 -21.37 10.59 9.05
CA HIS A 144 -22.12 11.73 9.56
C HIS A 144 -22.55 11.51 11.01
N ALA A 145 -22.41 12.54 11.84
CA ALA A 145 -22.87 12.56 13.21
C ALA A 145 -23.98 13.60 13.35
N ASN A 146 -25.23 13.16 13.16
CA ASN A 146 -26.48 13.91 13.39
C ASN A 146 -26.34 15.45 13.47
N ALA A 147 -26.40 16.03 14.67
CA ALA A 147 -26.39 17.48 14.89
C ALA A 147 -25.00 18.13 14.82
N HIS A 148 -23.93 17.34 14.66
CA HIS A 148 -22.55 17.81 14.66
C HIS A 148 -21.97 17.93 13.25
N GLY A 149 -22.46 17.17 12.28
CA GLY A 149 -22.02 17.23 10.88
C GLY A 149 -21.20 16.02 10.44
N TRP A 150 -20.46 16.15 9.34
CA TRP A 150 -19.64 15.09 8.77
C TRP A 150 -18.33 14.93 9.54
N TYR A 151 -17.81 13.71 9.66
CA TYR A 151 -16.54 13.44 10.34
C TYR A 151 -15.69 12.39 9.64
N GLY A 152 -16.09 11.92 8.46
CA GLY A 152 -15.33 10.93 7.71
C GLY A 152 -15.45 11.13 6.21
N PHE A 153 -14.31 11.02 5.52
CA PHE A 153 -14.20 11.26 4.10
C PHE A 153 -13.35 10.18 3.43
N GLN A 154 -13.77 9.78 2.24
CA GLN A 154 -13.11 8.76 1.44
C GLN A 154 -12.70 9.34 0.09
N TRP A 155 -11.43 9.21 -0.23
CA TRP A 155 -10.93 9.40 -1.57
C TRP A 155 -10.91 8.04 -2.29
N THR A 156 -11.53 8.01 -3.45
CA THR A 156 -11.55 6.85 -4.35
C THR A 156 -11.12 7.34 -5.73
N PRO A 157 -10.20 6.64 -6.42
CA PRO A 157 -9.75 7.04 -7.73
C PRO A 157 -10.87 6.87 -8.77
N GLU A 158 -11.00 7.85 -9.65
CA GLU A 158 -12.03 7.85 -10.70
C GLU A 158 -11.82 6.73 -11.74
N ASP A 159 -10.57 6.40 -12.09
CA ASP A 159 -10.27 5.38 -13.10
C ASP A 159 -8.98 4.61 -12.81
N ARG A 160 -9.08 3.27 -12.73
CA ARG A 160 -8.00 2.25 -12.73
C ARG A 160 -6.63 2.70 -12.21
N MET A 161 -6.61 3.46 -11.12
CA MET A 161 -5.39 4.10 -10.66
C MET A 161 -4.43 3.05 -10.09
N ILE A 162 -3.16 3.19 -10.46
CA ILE A 162 -2.08 2.32 -10.02
C ILE A 162 -1.00 3.17 -9.38
N VAL A 163 -0.64 2.85 -8.14
CA VAL A 163 0.46 3.50 -7.42
C VAL A 163 1.73 2.68 -7.64
N HIS A 164 2.59 3.16 -8.54
CA HIS A 164 3.86 2.50 -8.81
C HIS A 164 4.88 2.74 -7.68
N PRO A 165 5.78 1.77 -7.41
CA PRO A 165 6.91 1.99 -6.52
C PRO A 165 7.69 3.25 -6.91
N LYS A 166 8.08 4.06 -5.92
CA LYS A 166 8.88 5.30 -6.08
C LYS A 166 8.19 6.48 -6.77
N PHE A 167 6.96 6.33 -7.25
CA PHE A 167 6.18 7.40 -7.86
C PHE A 167 5.01 7.78 -6.95
N PRO A 168 5.20 8.76 -6.05
CA PRO A 168 4.12 9.20 -5.18
C PRO A 168 3.01 9.89 -5.97
N ILE A 169 1.78 9.73 -5.50
CA ILE A 169 0.61 10.42 -6.04
C ILE A 169 0.17 11.48 -5.05
N LYS A 170 -0.09 12.69 -5.54
CA LYS A 170 -0.70 13.76 -4.76
C LYS A 170 -2.21 13.60 -4.78
N LEU A 171 -2.83 13.45 -3.61
CA LEU A 171 -4.28 13.43 -3.50
C LEU A 171 -4.82 14.87 -3.39
N PRO A 172 -6.12 15.07 -3.67
CA PRO A 172 -6.76 16.38 -3.50
C PRO A 172 -6.59 16.90 -2.06
N PRO A 173 -6.34 18.21 -1.88
CA PRO A 173 -6.23 18.78 -0.54
C PRO A 173 -7.58 18.84 0.18
N MET A 174 -7.55 18.86 1.50
CA MET A 174 -8.71 19.20 2.35
C MET A 174 -8.53 20.60 2.93
N TYR A 175 -9.55 21.45 2.81
CA TYR A 175 -9.54 22.84 3.28
C TYR A 175 -10.42 23.00 4.50
N PHE A 176 -9.78 23.23 5.64
CA PHE A 176 -10.47 23.33 6.92
C PHE A 176 -10.75 24.80 7.20
N ASP A 177 -12.01 25.21 7.02
CA ASP A 177 -12.44 26.61 7.20
C ASP A 177 -13.65 26.62 8.14
N GLN A 178 -13.48 27.25 9.31
CA GLN A 178 -14.48 27.39 10.37
C GLN A 178 -14.99 26.07 10.99
N ASP A 179 -14.19 24.99 10.95
CA ASP A 179 -14.62 23.67 11.43
C ASP A 179 -14.55 23.51 12.96
N TYR A 180 -15.46 22.70 13.52
CA TYR A 180 -15.51 22.43 14.95
C TYR A 180 -14.55 21.30 15.34
N ILE A 181 -13.71 21.58 16.33
CA ILE A 181 -12.79 20.60 16.91
C ILE A 181 -13.01 20.55 18.43
N GLY A 182 -13.28 19.37 18.95
CA GLY A 182 -13.46 19.09 20.37
C GLY A 182 -12.18 18.59 21.03
N ASP A 183 -12.24 18.42 22.35
CA ASP A 183 -11.13 17.88 23.14
C ASP A 183 -10.74 16.46 22.70
N ASN A 184 -9.44 16.13 22.81
CA ASN A 184 -8.88 14.81 22.43
C ASN A 184 -9.13 14.42 20.97
N ALA A 185 -9.11 15.40 20.06
CA ALA A 185 -9.26 15.15 18.64
C ALA A 185 -8.16 14.23 18.11
N SER A 186 -8.54 13.30 17.23
CA SER A 186 -7.60 12.39 16.58
C SER A 186 -8.07 12.05 15.17
N VAL A 187 -7.14 11.72 14.28
CA VAL A 187 -7.44 11.31 12.91
C VAL A 187 -7.00 9.88 12.71
N THR A 188 -7.94 9.06 12.27
CA THR A 188 -7.65 7.71 11.78
C THR A 188 -7.61 7.75 10.26
N VAL A 189 -6.47 7.39 9.70
CA VAL A 189 -6.29 7.22 8.25
C VAL A 189 -6.24 5.74 7.96
N THR A 190 -7.14 5.26 7.10
CA THR A 190 -7.18 3.89 6.63
C THR A 190 -6.87 3.85 5.15
N ILE A 191 -5.88 3.04 4.76
CA ILE A 191 -5.49 2.83 3.38
C ILE A 191 -5.79 1.39 3.02
N VAL A 192 -6.51 1.19 1.91
CA VAL A 192 -6.84 -0.11 1.34
C VAL A 192 -6.42 -0.12 -0.12
N ALA A 193 -5.93 -1.25 -0.64
CA ALA A 193 -5.67 -1.43 -2.07
C ALA A 193 -5.63 -2.92 -2.40
N ASP A 194 -5.78 -3.28 -3.67
CA ASP A 194 -5.60 -4.65 -4.12
C ASP A 194 -4.16 -5.12 -3.89
N GLY A 195 -4.02 -6.32 -3.31
CA GLY A 195 -2.71 -6.89 -2.97
C GLY A 195 -2.02 -6.21 -1.79
N PHE A 196 -2.68 -5.27 -1.10
CA PHE A 196 -2.19 -4.61 0.10
C PHE A 196 -3.09 -4.94 1.29
N ASN A 197 -2.48 -5.33 2.42
CA ASN A 197 -3.25 -5.47 3.66
C ASN A 197 -3.64 -4.09 4.17
N ALA A 198 -4.93 -3.88 4.42
CA ALA A 198 -5.44 -2.62 4.94
C ALA A 198 -4.62 -2.15 6.14
N LYS A 199 -4.24 -0.87 6.13
CA LYS A 199 -3.45 -0.26 7.19
C LYS A 199 -4.20 0.94 7.74
N SER A 200 -4.49 0.90 9.04
CA SER A 200 -5.07 2.01 9.78
C SER A 200 -4.01 2.63 10.68
N LEU A 201 -3.84 3.95 10.59
CA LEU A 201 -2.98 4.73 11.44
C LEU A 201 -3.81 5.75 12.19
N ASN A 202 -3.71 5.77 13.52
CA ASN A 202 -4.32 6.80 14.34
C ASN A 202 -3.26 7.84 14.71
N MET A 203 -3.54 9.11 14.42
CA MET A 203 -2.68 10.25 14.70
C MET A 203 -3.42 11.21 15.65
N PRO A 204 -2.86 11.52 16.83
CA PRO A 204 -3.46 12.54 17.69
C PRO A 204 -3.33 13.92 17.04
N ILE A 205 -4.38 14.74 17.11
CA ILE A 205 -4.28 16.15 16.73
C ILE A 205 -3.78 16.90 17.96
N LYS A 206 -2.61 17.54 17.85
CA LYS A 206 -2.15 18.48 18.87
C LYS A 206 -2.86 19.81 18.65
N LEU A 207 -3.65 20.21 19.64
CA LEU A 207 -4.24 21.54 19.73
C LEU A 207 -3.27 22.38 20.55
N GLU A 208 -2.71 23.43 19.97
CA GLU A 208 -2.02 24.46 20.76
C GLU A 208 -2.96 25.65 20.88
N PHE A 209 -3.19 26.06 22.12
CA PHE A 209 -4.07 27.16 22.45
C PHE A 209 -3.27 28.45 22.34
N VAL A 210 -3.79 29.42 21.59
CA VAL A 210 -3.25 30.78 21.57
C VAL A 210 -4.37 31.70 22.03
N ASP A 211 -4.10 32.41 23.11
CA ASP A 211 -4.95 33.50 23.57
C ASP A 211 -4.78 34.67 22.60
N PHE A 212 -5.88 35.16 22.05
CA PHE A 212 -5.93 36.42 21.34
C PHE A 212 -6.63 37.44 22.23
N ASP A 213 -6.03 38.63 22.35
CA ASP A 213 -6.64 39.81 22.97
C ASP A 213 -7.70 40.44 22.05
#